data_AF-A0A6C0H6U1-F1
#
_entry.id   AF-A0A6C0H6U1-F1
#
_cell.length_a   1.000
_cell.length_b   1.000
_cell.length_c   1.000
_cell.angle_alpha   90.00
_cell.angle_beta   90.00
_cell.angle_gamma   90.00
#
_symmetry.space_group_name_H-M   'P 1'
#
loop_
_entity.id
_entity.type
_entity.pdbx_description
1 polymer ?
#
loop_
_entity_poly.entity_id
_entity_poly.type
_entity_poly.pdbx_seq_one_letter_code
_entity_poly.pdbx_strand_id
1 'polypeptide(L)'
;MFGLSDLVQKKTEGQIFLAKILASYGEKYMRHLYENIENNYLHKKESVSEKRLYRDFQKYLVEVSKWSESKRKREYHKFLKWAMKRYKVTEMEIQTTLDNVVLYSVRIMLNRYDFEGVLEQVQYEAVKLEDLLYNSLKRISRFYYEQPHSMGLLLKFSQEKAQDKSELLEKLQEIVLSLIHGYIPLQPIIQIMERQSHMDSNQPYDFNHSFTSSKSNSNSYIKKVPVDKERNDDQRSSETNKQPEEPKLRYISSDEYNEYYQSDQERNDPAKEDKVPTEDNQVKYIDVPKRKAYHAKYK
;
A
#
# COMPACT_ATOMS: atom_id res chain seq x y z
N MET A 1 -18.72 -0.30 30.11
CA MET A 1 -18.34 -1.28 29.08
C MET A 1 -18.55 -0.65 27.71
N PHE A 2 -17.53 -0.65 26.86
CA PHE A 2 -17.65 -0.18 25.48
C PHE A 2 -18.12 -1.35 24.60
N GLY A 3 -19.17 -1.14 23.80
CA GLY A 3 -19.62 -2.14 22.82
C GLY A 3 -18.70 -2.23 21.60
N LEU A 4 -18.85 -3.29 20.78
CA LEU A 4 -18.06 -3.48 19.55
C LEU A 4 -18.07 -2.28 18.62
N SER A 5 -19.22 -1.63 18.50
CA SER A 5 -19.39 -0.42 17.68
C SER A 5 -18.45 0.70 18.13
N ASP A 6 -18.31 0.91 19.45
CA ASP A 6 -17.44 1.95 20.01
C ASP A 6 -15.95 1.61 19.81
N LEU A 7 -15.57 0.33 19.96
CA LEU A 7 -14.20 -0.10 19.67
C LEU A 7 -13.85 0.08 18.18
N VAL A 8 -14.77 -0.27 17.28
CA VAL A 8 -14.59 -0.07 15.82
C VAL A 8 -14.45 1.41 15.50
N GLN A 9 -15.29 2.26 16.10
CA GLN A 9 -15.21 3.70 15.90
C GLN A 9 -13.87 4.27 16.39
N LYS A 10 -13.47 3.98 17.63
CA LYS A 10 -12.20 4.45 18.20
C LYS A 10 -10.98 3.95 17.43
N LYS A 11 -10.99 2.69 17.00
CA LYS A 11 -9.96 2.14 16.11
C LYS A 11 -9.87 2.96 14.83
N THR A 12 -11.01 3.20 14.18
CA THR A 12 -11.08 3.91 12.89
C THR A 12 -10.60 5.36 13.03
N GLU A 13 -11.05 6.07 14.06
CA GLU A 13 -10.61 7.43 14.37
C GLU A 13 -9.10 7.50 14.62
N GLY A 14 -8.56 6.57 15.41
CA GLY A 14 -7.12 6.46 15.66
C GLY A 14 -6.32 6.18 14.38
N GLN A 15 -6.80 5.27 13.52
CA GLN A 15 -6.18 4.97 12.23
C GLN A 15 -6.14 6.19 11.31
N ILE A 16 -7.27 6.90 11.18
CA ILE A 16 -7.38 8.12 10.37
C ILE A 16 -6.43 9.19 10.91
N PHE A 17 -6.39 9.40 12.23
CA PHE A 17 -5.50 10.36 12.86
C PHE A 17 -4.02 10.07 12.56
N LEU A 18 -3.59 8.82 12.80
CA LEU A 18 -2.20 8.40 12.56
C LEU A 18 -1.83 8.49 11.07
N ALA A 19 -2.70 8.03 10.19
CA ALA A 19 -2.49 8.13 8.74
C ALA A 19 -2.32 9.59 8.32
N LYS A 20 -3.22 10.47 8.77
CA LYS A 20 -3.20 11.90 8.44
C LYS A 20 -1.90 12.57 8.89
N ILE A 21 -1.47 12.37 10.14
CA ILE A 21 -0.29 13.06 10.67
C ILE A 21 1.01 12.57 10.01
N LEU A 22 1.15 11.26 9.82
CA LEU A 22 2.34 10.64 9.22
C LEU A 22 2.42 10.92 7.72
N ALA A 23 1.31 10.82 6.97
CA ALA A 23 1.27 11.14 5.55
C ALA A 23 1.55 12.63 5.30
N SER A 24 0.97 13.51 6.11
CA SER A 24 1.22 14.95 6.02
C SER A 24 2.68 15.29 6.31
N TYR A 25 3.31 14.61 7.27
CA TYR A 25 4.74 14.79 7.52
C TYR A 25 5.59 14.25 6.37
N GLY A 26 5.24 13.07 5.85
CA GLY A 26 5.94 12.45 4.73
C GLY A 26 5.92 13.32 3.48
N GLU A 27 4.75 13.85 3.12
CA GLU A 27 4.58 14.84 2.05
C GLU A 27 5.49 16.06 2.28
N LYS A 28 5.42 16.66 3.47
CA LYS A 28 6.27 17.79 3.84
C LYS A 28 7.76 17.47 3.73
N TYR A 29 8.17 16.28 4.13
CA TYR A 29 9.55 15.85 4.08
C TYR A 29 10.04 15.75 2.63
N MET A 30 9.24 15.13 1.74
CA MET A 30 9.58 14.98 0.32
C MET A 30 9.65 16.34 -0.39
N ARG A 31 8.71 17.24 -0.13
CA ARG A 31 8.76 18.63 -0.62
C ARG A 31 10.04 19.33 -0.18
N HIS A 32 10.36 19.28 1.11
CA HIS A 32 11.56 19.94 1.62
C HIS A 32 12.85 19.37 1.02
N LEU A 33 12.91 18.05 0.80
CA LEU A 33 14.04 17.44 0.10
C LEU A 33 14.19 17.97 -1.33
N TYR A 34 13.08 18.06 -2.06
CA TYR A 34 13.08 18.56 -3.43
C TYR A 34 13.52 20.03 -3.49
N GLU A 35 12.90 20.90 -2.70
CA GLU A 35 13.21 22.34 -2.64
C GLU A 35 14.70 22.58 -2.33
N ASN A 36 15.29 21.79 -1.43
CA ASN A 36 16.71 21.91 -1.12
C ASN A 36 17.61 21.58 -2.33
N ILE A 37 17.23 20.60 -3.15
CA ILE A 37 17.98 20.24 -4.37
C ILE A 37 17.86 21.35 -5.40
N GLU A 38 16.65 21.87 -5.60
CA GLU A 38 16.38 22.97 -6.52
C GLU A 38 17.16 24.24 -6.12
N ASN A 39 17.09 24.63 -4.85
CA ASN A 39 17.81 25.79 -4.32
C ASN A 39 19.33 25.64 -4.48
N ASN A 40 19.88 24.43 -4.31
CA ASN A 40 21.31 24.18 -4.54
C ASN A 40 21.72 24.46 -6.00
N TYR A 41 20.85 24.17 -6.96
CA TYR A 41 21.10 24.46 -8.38
C TYR A 41 20.97 25.95 -8.69
N LEU A 42 19.95 26.61 -8.13
CA LEU A 42 19.77 28.05 -8.24
C LEU A 42 20.96 28.83 -7.67
N HIS A 43 21.45 28.45 -6.49
CA HIS A 43 22.63 29.07 -5.87
C HIS A 43 23.90 28.92 -6.71
N LYS A 44 24.04 27.81 -7.44
CA LYS A 44 25.15 27.57 -8.36
C LYS A 44 24.99 28.26 -9.71
N LYS A 45 23.86 28.96 -9.95
CA LYS A 45 23.48 29.56 -11.23
C LYS A 45 23.52 28.55 -12.39
N GLU A 46 23.28 27.28 -12.09
CA GLU A 46 23.23 26.22 -13.10
C GLU A 46 21.81 26.15 -13.68
N SER A 47 21.68 26.24 -15.01
CA SER A 47 20.42 25.87 -15.64
C SER A 47 20.27 24.36 -15.58
N VAL A 48 19.18 23.88 -14.99
CA VAL A 48 18.94 22.45 -14.80
C VAL A 48 17.59 22.08 -15.37
N SER A 49 17.61 21.10 -16.29
CA SER A 49 16.39 20.48 -16.79
C SER A 49 15.67 19.75 -15.64
N GLU A 50 14.34 19.79 -15.64
CA GLU A 50 13.48 19.05 -14.70
C GLU A 50 13.89 17.57 -14.56
N LYS A 51 14.25 16.91 -15.67
CA LYS A 51 14.73 15.51 -15.69
C LYS A 51 15.95 15.28 -14.81
N ARG A 52 16.92 16.21 -14.82
CA ARG A 52 18.14 16.10 -14.01
C ARG A 52 17.85 16.38 -12.54
N LEU A 53 16.99 17.35 -12.27
CA LEU A 53 16.55 17.68 -10.91
C LEU A 53 15.83 16.49 -10.26
N TYR A 54 14.93 15.85 -11.01
CA TYR A 54 14.27 14.62 -10.56
C TYR A 54 15.25 13.46 -10.38
N ARG A 55 16.22 13.28 -11.27
CA ARG A 55 17.25 12.23 -11.12
C ARG A 55 18.02 12.38 -9.81
N ASP A 56 18.36 13.61 -9.42
CA ASP A 56 19.04 13.82 -8.14
C ASP A 56 18.10 13.65 -6.95
N PHE A 57 16.85 14.08 -7.07
CA PHE A 57 15.82 13.78 -6.07
C PHE A 57 15.66 12.28 -5.84
N GLN A 58 15.60 11.47 -6.91
CA GLN A 58 15.54 10.01 -6.83
C GLN A 58 16.72 9.41 -6.05
N LYS A 59 17.94 9.98 -6.18
CA LYS A 59 19.09 9.54 -5.36
C LYS A 59 18.80 9.75 -3.87
N TYR A 60 18.27 10.91 -3.48
CA TYR A 60 17.91 11.17 -2.09
C TYR A 60 16.78 10.26 -1.59
N LEU A 61 15.79 9.95 -2.43
CA LEU A 61 14.69 9.03 -2.07
C LEU A 61 15.18 7.62 -1.73
N VAL A 62 16.15 7.10 -2.50
CA VAL A 62 16.77 5.79 -2.25
C VAL A 62 17.53 5.78 -0.93
N GLU A 63 18.23 6.89 -0.61
CA GLU A 63 19.01 7.01 0.62
C GLU A 63 18.14 7.02 1.89
N VAL A 64 16.84 7.32 1.81
CA VAL A 64 15.90 7.17 2.96
C VAL A 64 15.95 5.76 3.54
N SER A 65 16.03 4.75 2.68
CA SER A 65 16.09 3.34 3.10
C SER A 65 17.40 2.94 3.79
N LYS A 66 18.43 3.80 3.73
CA LYS A 66 19.78 3.56 4.24
C LYS A 66 20.17 4.49 5.39
N TRP A 67 19.20 5.18 5.99
CA TRP A 67 19.50 6.07 7.11
C TRP A 67 20.11 5.33 8.28
N SER A 68 21.21 5.90 8.80
CA SER A 68 21.75 5.49 10.09
C SER A 68 20.76 5.78 11.22
N GLU A 69 20.92 5.07 12.33
CA GLU A 69 20.11 5.29 13.53
C GLU A 69 20.15 6.76 14.00
N SER A 70 21.31 7.41 13.96
CA SER A 70 21.44 8.82 14.31
C SER A 70 20.63 9.74 13.40
N LYS A 71 20.55 9.40 12.10
CA LYS A 71 19.74 10.15 11.13
C LYS A 71 18.24 9.93 11.40
N ARG A 72 17.84 8.70 11.70
CA ARG A 72 16.46 8.35 12.08
C ARG A 72 16.00 9.12 13.32
N LYS A 73 16.78 9.08 14.41
CA LYS A 73 16.49 9.83 15.66
C LYS A 73 16.37 11.34 15.42
N ARG A 74 17.27 11.91 14.61
CA ARG A 74 17.23 13.34 14.28
C ARG A 74 15.95 13.71 13.53
N GLU A 75 15.54 12.90 12.56
CA GLU A 75 14.33 13.16 11.79
C GLU A 75 13.07 12.91 12.62
N TYR A 76 13.07 11.90 13.49
CA TYR A 76 12.02 11.66 14.47
C TYR A 76 11.81 12.86 15.39
N HIS A 77 12.89 13.45 15.92
CA HIS A 77 12.77 14.65 16.75
C HIS A 77 12.19 15.86 16.00
N LYS A 78 12.49 16.01 14.70
CA LYS A 78 11.85 17.05 13.86
C LYS A 78 10.38 16.78 13.65
N PHE A 79 9.99 15.52 13.45
CA PHE A 79 8.61 15.11 13.36
C PHE A 79 7.85 15.49 14.63
N LEU A 80 8.36 15.16 15.83
CA LEU A 80 7.72 15.50 17.09
C LEU A 80 7.53 17.01 17.27
N LYS A 81 8.57 17.80 16.98
CA LYS A 81 8.49 19.27 17.01
C LYS A 81 7.43 19.82 16.05
N TRP A 82 7.37 19.25 14.84
CA TRP A 82 6.39 19.65 13.84
C TRP A 82 4.97 19.24 14.23
N ALA A 83 4.77 18.03 14.73
CA ALA A 83 3.49 17.49 15.17
C ALA A 83 2.91 18.34 16.30
N MET A 84 3.73 18.66 17.31
CA MET A 84 3.34 19.54 18.41
C MET A 84 2.97 20.94 17.91
N LYS A 85 3.73 21.52 16.98
CA LYS A 85 3.42 22.85 16.43
C LYS A 85 2.13 22.84 15.60
N ARG A 86 1.92 21.82 14.77
CA ARG A 86 0.85 21.80 13.74
C ARG A 86 -0.47 21.23 14.24
N TYR A 87 -0.42 20.22 15.11
CA TYR A 87 -1.58 19.46 15.59
C TYR A 87 -1.77 19.54 17.11
N LYS A 88 -0.84 20.17 17.86
CA LYS A 88 -0.90 20.29 19.32
C LYS A 88 -0.94 18.95 20.05
N VAL A 89 -0.24 17.95 19.51
CA VAL A 89 -0.12 16.61 20.07
C VAL A 89 1.31 16.29 20.48
N THR A 90 1.44 15.57 21.57
CA THR A 90 2.69 15.09 22.18
C THR A 90 3.08 13.72 21.65
N GLU A 91 4.34 13.32 21.87
CA GLU A 91 4.81 11.97 21.54
C GLU A 91 3.97 10.89 22.23
N MET A 92 3.67 11.09 23.52
CA MET A 92 2.89 10.15 24.32
C MET A 92 1.48 9.94 23.75
N GLU A 93 0.80 11.00 23.32
CA GLU A 93 -0.55 10.90 22.73
C GLU A 93 -0.54 10.15 21.40
N ILE A 94 0.45 10.38 20.55
CA ILE A 94 0.56 9.68 19.27
C ILE A 94 0.89 8.20 19.51
N GLN A 95 1.84 7.89 20.40
CA GLN A 95 2.20 6.52 20.77
C GLN A 95 1.00 5.78 21.38
N THR A 96 0.29 6.41 22.32
CA THR A 96 -0.92 5.86 22.93
C THR A 96 -2.00 5.58 21.88
N THR A 97 -2.13 6.46 20.87
CA THR A 97 -3.07 6.22 19.77
C THR A 97 -2.70 5.01 18.94
N LEU A 98 -1.41 4.81 18.64
CA LEU A 98 -0.91 3.62 17.95
C LEU A 98 -1.20 2.34 18.75
N ASP A 99 -0.87 2.35 20.03
CA ASP A 99 -1.08 1.19 20.92
C ASP A 99 -2.59 0.87 21.03
N ASN A 100 -3.43 1.88 21.15
CA ASN A 100 -4.88 1.72 21.17
C ASN A 100 -5.43 1.15 19.86
N VAL A 101 -4.93 1.58 18.69
CA VAL A 101 -5.35 1.02 17.39
C VAL A 101 -5.06 -0.48 17.33
N VAL A 102 -3.88 -0.91 17.79
CA VAL A 102 -3.54 -2.34 17.83
C VAL A 102 -4.41 -3.07 18.85
N LEU A 103 -4.52 -2.55 20.07
CA LEU A 103 -5.35 -3.12 21.14
C LEU A 103 -6.80 -3.33 20.69
N TYR A 104 -7.42 -2.29 20.12
CA TYR A 104 -8.80 -2.37 19.66
C TYR A 104 -8.93 -3.34 18.48
N SER A 105 -7.96 -3.39 17.57
CA SER A 105 -7.96 -4.37 16.48
C SER A 105 -7.95 -5.81 17.02
N VAL A 106 -7.10 -6.11 17.99
CA VAL A 106 -7.04 -7.43 18.64
C VAL A 106 -8.35 -7.76 19.34
N ARG A 107 -8.90 -6.82 20.14
CA ARG A 107 -10.18 -7.02 20.86
C ARG A 107 -11.36 -7.27 19.93
N ILE A 108 -11.43 -6.52 18.83
CA ILE A 108 -12.47 -6.70 17.79
C ILE A 108 -12.34 -8.09 17.16
N MET A 109 -11.13 -8.48 16.74
CA MET A 109 -10.90 -9.76 16.06
C MET A 109 -11.18 -10.97 16.96
N LEU A 110 -10.81 -10.89 18.25
CA LEU A 110 -11.09 -11.95 19.22
C LEU A 110 -12.51 -11.87 19.81
N ASN A 111 -13.28 -10.82 19.50
CA ASN A 111 -14.59 -10.54 20.09
C ASN A 111 -14.59 -10.57 21.64
N ARG A 112 -13.53 -10.03 22.27
CA ARG A 112 -13.36 -10.00 23.74
C ARG A 112 -13.22 -8.57 24.26
N TYR A 113 -14.23 -8.11 25.00
CA TYR A 113 -14.34 -6.71 25.48
C TYR A 113 -13.68 -6.47 26.84
N ASP A 114 -13.71 -7.46 27.71
CA ASP A 114 -13.35 -7.32 29.13
C ASP A 114 -12.01 -7.98 29.49
N PHE A 115 -11.16 -8.25 28.49
CA PHE A 115 -9.93 -8.99 28.72
C PHE A 115 -8.73 -8.04 28.91
N GLU A 116 -8.35 -7.82 30.17
CA GLU A 116 -7.00 -7.37 30.53
C GLU A 116 -5.96 -8.42 30.10
N GLY A 117 -4.80 -7.98 29.62
CA GLY A 117 -3.75 -8.90 29.15
C GLY A 117 -3.96 -9.47 27.74
N VAL A 118 -4.92 -8.98 26.95
CA VAL A 118 -5.14 -9.49 25.57
C VAL A 118 -3.91 -9.35 24.69
N LEU A 119 -3.12 -8.28 24.89
CA LEU A 119 -1.85 -8.06 24.19
C LEU A 119 -0.77 -9.04 24.61
N GLU A 120 -0.78 -9.49 25.88
CA GLU A 120 0.15 -10.50 26.38
C GLU A 120 -0.16 -11.87 25.78
N GLN A 121 -1.44 -12.22 25.61
CA GLN A 121 -1.85 -13.46 24.98
C GLN A 121 -1.41 -13.58 23.52
N VAL A 122 -1.46 -12.47 22.78
CA VAL A 122 -0.98 -12.41 21.39
C VAL A 122 0.53 -12.14 21.29
N GLN A 123 1.25 -12.11 22.43
CA GLN A 123 2.68 -11.84 22.51
C GLN A 123 3.07 -10.56 21.75
N TYR A 124 2.26 -9.51 21.89
CA TYR A 124 2.46 -8.26 21.16
C TYR A 124 3.71 -7.52 21.68
N GLU A 125 4.66 -7.31 20.79
CA GLU A 125 5.77 -6.39 21.02
C GLU A 125 5.34 -4.96 20.67
N ALA A 126 5.44 -4.05 21.64
CA ALA A 126 5.04 -2.67 21.46
C ALA A 126 5.82 -2.00 20.31
N VAL A 127 5.07 -1.49 19.33
CA VAL A 127 5.65 -0.80 18.18
C VAL A 127 6.08 0.59 18.57
N LYS A 128 7.36 0.92 18.31
CA LYS A 128 7.87 2.26 18.55
C LYS A 128 7.39 3.20 17.45
N LEU A 129 6.86 4.37 17.84
CA LEU A 129 6.45 5.42 16.91
C LEU A 129 7.59 5.86 15.98
N GLU A 130 8.84 5.83 16.46
CA GLU A 130 10.02 6.10 15.62
C GLU A 130 10.15 5.11 14.45
N ASP A 131 9.89 3.82 14.69
CA ASP A 131 9.93 2.78 13.65
C ASP A 131 8.78 2.95 12.66
N LEU A 132 7.57 3.26 13.14
CA LEU A 132 6.42 3.55 12.30
C LEU A 132 6.68 4.77 11.40
N LEU A 133 7.21 5.87 11.96
CA LEU A 133 7.57 7.06 11.17
C LEU A 133 8.60 6.72 10.10
N TYR A 134 9.67 6.02 10.47
CA TYR A 134 10.73 5.67 9.55
C TYR A 134 10.23 4.80 8.41
N ASN A 135 9.46 3.75 8.72
CA ASN A 135 8.86 2.87 7.72
C ASN A 135 7.87 3.62 6.81
N SER A 136 7.12 4.58 7.36
CA SER A 136 6.25 5.47 6.59
C SER A 136 7.05 6.30 5.59
N LEU A 137 8.11 6.98 6.04
CA LEU A 137 8.98 7.77 5.17
C LEU A 137 9.65 6.93 4.09
N LYS A 138 10.06 5.69 4.42
CA LYS A 138 10.65 4.75 3.47
C LYS A 138 9.64 4.29 2.39
N ARG A 139 8.39 4.00 2.75
CA ARG A 139 7.37 3.63 1.75
C ARG A 139 6.92 4.83 0.91
N ILE A 140 6.77 5.99 1.54
CA ILE A 140 6.44 7.23 0.83
C ILE A 140 7.57 7.62 -0.14
N SER A 141 8.85 7.46 0.26
CA SER A 141 9.96 7.77 -0.63
C SER A 141 9.97 6.86 -1.86
N ARG A 142 9.68 5.57 -1.65
CA ARG A 142 9.50 4.60 -2.73
C ARG A 142 8.37 4.98 -3.68
N PHE A 143 7.23 5.44 -3.15
CA PHE A 143 6.11 5.91 -3.97
C PHE A 143 6.53 7.05 -4.93
N TYR A 144 7.22 8.08 -4.42
CA TYR A 144 7.72 9.18 -5.27
C TYR A 144 8.82 8.75 -6.24
N TYR A 145 9.59 7.72 -5.89
CA TYR A 145 10.62 7.16 -6.77
C TYR A 145 10.00 6.41 -7.95
N GLU A 146 8.96 5.61 -7.68
CA GLU A 146 8.27 4.79 -8.68
C GLU A 146 7.27 5.60 -9.54
N GLN A 147 6.79 6.74 -9.04
CA GLN A 147 5.81 7.57 -9.75
C GLN A 147 6.35 8.97 -10.07
N PRO A 148 7.13 9.16 -11.14
CA PRO A 148 7.65 10.47 -11.53
C PRO A 148 6.55 11.55 -11.71
N HIS A 149 5.37 11.16 -12.20
CA HIS A 149 4.23 12.09 -12.36
C HIS A 149 3.70 12.63 -11.02
N SER A 150 3.87 11.89 -9.92
CA SER A 150 3.54 12.38 -8.57
C SER A 150 4.42 13.56 -8.14
N MET A 151 5.56 13.79 -8.82
CA MET A 151 6.37 15.01 -8.67
C MET A 151 5.77 16.23 -9.35
N GLY A 152 5.21 16.05 -10.54
CA GLY A 152 4.47 17.11 -11.22
C GLY A 152 3.30 17.59 -10.35
N LEU A 153 2.69 16.66 -9.60
CA LEU A 153 1.75 16.99 -8.54
C LEU A 153 2.48 17.74 -7.40
N LEU A 154 3.54 17.17 -6.81
CA LEU A 154 4.36 17.77 -5.73
C LEU A 154 4.69 19.26 -5.96
N LEU A 155 4.92 19.63 -7.22
CA LEU A 155 5.36 20.95 -7.66
C LEU A 155 4.21 21.89 -8.05
N LYS A 156 3.16 21.39 -8.72
CA LYS A 156 1.95 22.18 -9.03
C LYS A 156 1.20 22.62 -7.76
N PHE A 157 1.44 21.97 -6.63
CA PHE A 157 0.88 22.31 -5.33
C PHE A 157 1.26 23.68 -4.76
N SER A 158 2.27 24.35 -5.31
CA SER A 158 2.57 25.72 -4.90
C SER A 158 1.56 26.74 -5.46
N GLN A 159 0.80 26.40 -6.51
CA GLN A 159 0.11 27.43 -7.29
C GLN A 159 -1.41 27.29 -7.43
N GLU A 160 -2.07 26.12 -7.54
CA GLU A 160 -3.56 26.09 -7.52
C GLU A 160 -4.16 24.67 -7.52
N LYS A 161 -5.40 24.57 -6.99
CA LYS A 161 -6.36 23.44 -6.87
C LYS A 161 -6.23 22.52 -5.64
N ALA A 162 -7.24 22.62 -4.76
CA ALA A 162 -7.39 21.83 -3.55
C ALA A 162 -7.71 20.34 -3.79
N GLN A 163 -8.24 19.99 -4.96
CA GLN A 163 -8.70 18.63 -5.29
C GLN A 163 -7.53 17.64 -5.42
N ASP A 164 -6.49 18.00 -6.18
CA ASP A 164 -5.31 17.14 -6.42
C ASP A 164 -4.48 16.93 -5.15
N LYS A 165 -4.54 17.90 -4.22
CA LYS A 165 -3.94 17.81 -2.89
C LYS A 165 -4.63 16.75 -2.02
N SER A 166 -5.94 16.56 -2.21
CA SER A 166 -6.71 15.51 -1.52
C SER A 166 -6.28 14.13 -2.01
N GLU A 167 -6.25 13.90 -3.33
CA GLU A 167 -5.95 12.58 -3.90
C GLU A 167 -4.54 12.09 -3.55
N LEU A 168 -3.52 12.96 -3.64
CA LEU A 168 -2.17 12.57 -3.24
C LEU A 168 -2.11 12.25 -1.75
N LEU A 169 -2.67 13.12 -0.89
CA LEU A 169 -2.65 12.87 0.55
C LEU A 169 -3.45 11.63 0.93
N GLU A 170 -4.51 11.29 0.20
CA GLU A 170 -5.26 10.04 0.35
C GLU A 170 -4.39 8.84 0.02
N LYS A 171 -3.70 8.83 -1.13
CA LYS A 171 -2.74 7.77 -1.49
C LYS A 171 -1.63 7.61 -0.45
N LEU A 172 -1.09 8.73 0.06
CA LEU A 172 -0.08 8.68 1.12
C LEU A 172 -0.66 8.15 2.45
N GLN A 173 -1.91 8.49 2.77
CA GLN A 173 -2.61 7.94 3.93
C GLN A 173 -2.85 6.44 3.79
N GLU A 174 -3.24 5.95 2.61
CA GLU A 174 -3.38 4.51 2.34
C GLU A 174 -2.06 3.75 2.53
N ILE A 175 -0.94 4.33 2.06
CA ILE A 175 0.39 3.76 2.30
C ILE A 175 0.66 3.62 3.81
N VAL A 176 0.33 4.65 4.60
CA VAL A 176 0.51 4.59 6.07
C VAL A 176 -0.45 3.61 6.73
N LEU A 177 -1.72 3.58 6.32
CA LEU A 177 -2.72 2.64 6.84
C LEU A 177 -2.28 1.19 6.60
N SER A 178 -1.73 0.89 5.41
CA SER A 178 -1.19 -0.43 5.10
C SER A 178 -0.04 -0.84 6.03
N LEU A 179 0.77 0.12 6.49
CA LEU A 179 1.82 -0.11 7.49
C LEU A 179 1.22 -0.37 8.87
N ILE A 180 0.24 0.44 9.29
CA ILE A 180 -0.46 0.28 10.57
C ILE A 180 -1.09 -1.11 10.66
N HIS A 181 -1.73 -1.59 9.59
CA HIS A 181 -2.28 -2.95 9.53
C HIS A 181 -1.22 -4.04 9.68
N GLY A 182 -0.01 -3.81 9.18
CA GLY A 182 1.11 -4.74 9.33
C GLY A 182 1.60 -4.95 10.76
N TYR A 183 1.24 -4.05 11.68
CA TYR A 183 1.58 -4.17 13.10
C TYR A 183 0.54 -4.94 13.92
N ILE A 184 -0.60 -5.31 13.33
CA ILE A 184 -1.59 -6.15 13.99
C ILE A 184 -1.08 -7.59 14.01
N PRO A 185 -0.98 -8.26 15.17
CA PRO A 185 -0.42 -9.61 15.28
C PRO A 185 -1.40 -10.69 14.80
N LEU A 186 -1.66 -10.74 13.50
CA LEU A 186 -2.67 -11.63 12.90
C LEU A 186 -2.37 -13.12 13.15
N GLN A 187 -1.11 -13.54 13.08
CA GLN A 187 -0.73 -14.95 13.30
C GLN A 187 -1.06 -15.45 14.72
N PRO A 188 -0.63 -14.75 15.80
CA PRO A 188 -1.08 -15.07 17.16
C PRO A 188 -2.60 -15.05 17.33
N ILE A 189 -3.30 -14.07 16.72
CA ILE A 189 -4.76 -13.98 16.80
C ILE A 189 -5.42 -15.22 16.20
N ILE A 190 -4.99 -15.65 15.01
CA ILE A 190 -5.51 -16.84 14.32
C ILE A 190 -5.33 -18.09 15.20
N GLN A 191 -4.14 -18.29 15.77
CA GLN A 191 -3.86 -19.43 16.64
C GLN A 191 -4.77 -19.47 17.88
N ILE A 192 -5.08 -18.32 18.46
CA ILE A 192 -6.00 -18.22 19.60
C ILE A 192 -7.43 -18.60 19.17
N MET A 193 -7.87 -18.11 18.02
CA MET A 193 -9.21 -18.42 17.48
C MET A 193 -9.35 -19.91 17.16
N GLU A 194 -8.33 -20.54 16.58
CA GLU A 194 -8.30 -21.99 16.30
C GLU A 194 -8.36 -22.82 17.60
N ARG A 195 -7.62 -22.42 18.64
CA ARG A 195 -7.70 -23.11 19.94
C ARG A 195 -9.09 -23.02 20.56
N GLN A 196 -9.77 -21.88 20.40
CA GLN A 196 -11.12 -21.68 20.93
C GLN A 196 -12.15 -22.53 20.17
N SER A 197 -12.07 -22.61 18.84
CA SER A 197 -12.98 -23.44 18.05
C SER A 197 -12.84 -24.93 18.38
N HIS A 198 -11.62 -25.41 18.66
CA HIS A 198 -11.39 -26.79 19.09
C HIS A 198 -11.95 -27.07 20.50
N MET A 199 -11.94 -26.10 21.41
CA MET A 199 -12.54 -26.24 22.74
C MET A 199 -14.07 -26.32 22.68
N ASP A 200 -14.71 -25.50 21.83
CA ASP A 200 -16.17 -25.52 21.65
C ASP A 200 -16.65 -26.79 20.94
N SER A 201 -15.82 -27.39 20.07
CA SER A 201 -16.14 -28.66 19.38
C SER A 201 -16.09 -29.92 20.27
N ASN A 202 -15.49 -29.81 21.46
CA ASN A 202 -15.36 -30.92 22.42
C ASN A 202 -16.46 -30.95 23.49
N GLN A 203 -17.47 -30.07 23.41
CA GLN A 203 -18.67 -30.28 24.20
C GLN A 203 -19.52 -31.37 23.55
N PRO A 204 -19.75 -32.52 24.22
CA PRO A 204 -20.68 -33.51 23.71
C PRO A 204 -22.05 -32.84 23.62
N TYR A 205 -22.62 -32.82 22.42
CA TYR A 205 -23.97 -32.33 22.18
C TYR A 205 -24.94 -33.20 22.99
N ASP A 206 -25.45 -32.66 24.09
CA ASP A 206 -26.38 -33.38 24.96
C ASP A 206 -27.76 -33.47 24.28
N PHE A 207 -27.99 -34.59 23.61
CA PHE A 207 -29.28 -34.92 23.00
C PHE A 207 -30.39 -35.18 24.04
N ASN A 208 -30.07 -35.22 25.35
CA ASN A 208 -31.03 -35.54 26.40
C ASN A 208 -31.77 -34.33 27.00
N HIS A 209 -31.64 -33.13 26.44
CA HIS A 209 -32.62 -32.08 26.74
C HIS A 209 -33.95 -32.38 26.03
N SER A 210 -34.69 -33.33 26.59
CA SER A 210 -36.05 -33.64 26.17
C SER A 210 -36.91 -32.39 26.33
N PHE A 211 -37.49 -31.95 25.23
CA PHE A 211 -38.63 -31.06 25.20
C PHE A 211 -39.83 -31.76 25.87
N THR A 212 -39.91 -31.71 27.20
CA THR A 212 -41.14 -32.00 27.94
C THR A 212 -41.57 -30.75 28.68
N SER A 213 -42.35 -29.94 27.96
CA SER A 213 -43.48 -29.13 28.44
C SER A 213 -43.37 -28.45 29.81
N SER A 214 -43.32 -27.12 29.81
CA SER A 214 -44.38 -26.29 30.43
C SER A 214 -44.35 -24.85 29.94
N LYS A 215 -45.28 -24.56 29.01
CA LYS A 215 -46.07 -23.32 28.84
C LYS A 215 -45.42 -21.98 29.25
N SER A 216 -45.18 -21.09 28.28
CA SER A 216 -46.20 -20.10 27.85
C SER A 216 -45.71 -19.12 26.79
N ASN A 217 -46.53 -18.99 25.76
CA ASN A 217 -46.83 -17.82 24.93
C ASN A 217 -45.81 -17.26 23.92
N SER A 218 -45.96 -17.84 22.73
CA SER A 218 -46.00 -17.23 21.39
C SER A 218 -45.95 -15.71 21.24
N ASN A 219 -45.11 -15.26 20.32
CA ASN A 219 -45.48 -14.68 19.00
C ASN A 219 -44.16 -14.51 18.21
N SER A 220 -44.01 -14.69 16.90
CA SER A 220 -44.92 -15.03 15.81
C SER A 220 -44.07 -15.04 14.52
N TYR A 221 -44.15 -16.13 13.73
CA TYR A 221 -43.99 -16.28 12.26
C TYR A 221 -42.75 -15.67 11.56
N ILE A 222 -42.06 -16.33 10.61
CA ILE A 222 -42.60 -16.88 9.35
C ILE A 222 -41.78 -18.08 8.83
N LYS A 223 -42.57 -19.12 8.51
CA LYS A 223 -42.42 -20.34 7.70
C LYS A 223 -41.32 -20.40 6.62
N LYS A 224 -40.61 -21.54 6.60
CA LYS A 224 -40.14 -22.21 5.37
C LYS A 224 -41.12 -23.35 5.05
N VAL A 225 -41.58 -23.42 3.80
CA VAL A 225 -42.34 -24.56 3.25
C VAL A 225 -41.33 -25.53 2.61
N PRO A 226 -41.45 -26.86 2.82
CA PRO A 226 -40.60 -27.87 2.20
C PRO A 226 -41.18 -28.34 0.86
N VAL A 227 -40.33 -28.80 -0.06
CA VAL A 227 -40.76 -29.63 -1.19
C VAL A 227 -39.81 -30.81 -1.35
N ASP A 228 -40.45 -31.92 -1.67
CA ASP A 228 -40.09 -33.32 -1.53
C ASP A 228 -38.99 -33.85 -2.45
N LYS A 229 -38.44 -34.99 -2.00
CA LYS A 229 -37.65 -35.94 -2.78
C LYS A 229 -38.57 -36.77 -3.66
N GLU A 230 -38.19 -37.00 -4.92
CA GLU A 230 -38.46 -38.26 -5.61
C GLU A 230 -37.31 -38.64 -6.56
N ARG A 231 -37.29 -39.93 -6.90
CA ARG A 231 -36.14 -40.77 -7.28
C ARG A 231 -35.99 -40.99 -8.80
N ASN A 232 -34.74 -41.34 -9.13
CA ASN A 232 -34.27 -42.34 -10.14
C ASN A 232 -33.94 -41.96 -11.59
N ASP A 233 -32.71 -42.42 -11.91
CA ASP A 233 -32.15 -43.06 -13.11
C ASP A 233 -31.74 -42.28 -14.37
N ASP A 234 -30.45 -42.55 -14.69
CA ASP A 234 -29.77 -42.60 -15.97
C ASP A 234 -29.94 -41.46 -16.99
N GLN A 235 -28.90 -40.62 -17.12
CA GLN A 235 -28.17 -40.54 -18.38
C GLN A 235 -26.82 -39.79 -18.28
N ARG A 236 -25.89 -40.36 -19.04
CA ARG A 236 -24.48 -40.08 -19.25
C ARG A 236 -24.22 -38.80 -20.07
N SER A 237 -23.44 -37.86 -19.53
CA SER A 237 -22.60 -36.88 -20.26
C SER A 237 -21.77 -36.10 -19.23
N SER A 238 -20.53 -36.49 -18.91
CA SER A 238 -19.30 -36.09 -19.61
C SER A 238 -19.28 -34.64 -20.09
N GLU A 239 -19.22 -33.68 -19.17
CA GLU A 239 -18.65 -32.35 -19.44
C GLU A 239 -17.72 -31.97 -18.29
N THR A 240 -16.43 -32.26 -18.49
CA THR A 240 -15.32 -31.67 -17.74
C THR A 240 -15.41 -30.16 -17.86
N ASN A 241 -15.88 -29.53 -16.78
CA ASN A 241 -15.87 -28.09 -16.63
C ASN A 241 -14.40 -27.64 -16.59
N LYS A 242 -13.89 -27.17 -17.74
CA LYS A 242 -12.57 -26.55 -17.83
C LYS A 242 -12.59 -25.31 -16.95
N GLN A 243 -11.92 -25.37 -15.80
CA GLN A 243 -11.58 -24.16 -15.08
C GLN A 243 -10.77 -23.26 -16.01
N PRO A 244 -11.05 -21.94 -16.05
CA PRO A 244 -10.13 -21.01 -16.68
C PRO A 244 -8.82 -21.06 -15.88
N GLU A 245 -7.75 -21.55 -16.51
CA GLU A 245 -6.42 -21.57 -15.90
C GLU A 245 -6.02 -20.15 -15.51
N GLU A 246 -5.67 -19.97 -14.23
CA GLU A 246 -5.01 -18.76 -13.76
C GLU A 246 -3.75 -18.49 -14.60
N PRO A 247 -3.44 -17.22 -14.95
CA PRO A 247 -2.28 -16.92 -15.77
C PRO A 247 -1.00 -17.21 -14.98
N LYS A 248 -0.41 -18.38 -15.21
CA LYS A 248 0.90 -18.74 -14.67
C LYS A 248 1.95 -17.85 -15.34
N LEU A 249 2.63 -17.04 -14.53
CA LEU A 249 3.84 -16.32 -14.93
C LEU A 249 4.86 -17.33 -15.46
N ARG A 250 5.04 -17.36 -16.79
CA ARG A 250 6.14 -18.09 -17.44
C ARG A 250 7.35 -17.17 -17.54
N TYR A 251 8.51 -17.70 -17.18
CA TYR A 251 9.79 -17.06 -17.47
C TYR A 251 10.09 -17.27 -18.95
N ILE A 252 10.21 -16.18 -19.70
CA ILE A 252 10.53 -16.18 -21.13
C ILE A 252 12.05 -16.06 -21.24
N SER A 253 12.67 -16.91 -22.06
CA SER A 253 14.12 -16.85 -22.28
C SER A 253 14.50 -15.57 -23.04
N SER A 254 15.74 -15.11 -22.90
CA SER A 254 16.25 -13.91 -23.60
C SER A 254 16.13 -14.00 -25.12
N ASP A 255 16.06 -15.21 -25.68
CA ASP A 255 15.95 -15.43 -27.11
C ASP A 255 14.50 -15.25 -27.60
N GLU A 256 13.51 -15.68 -26.81
CA GLU A 256 12.07 -15.46 -27.08
C GLU A 256 11.65 -13.99 -26.91
N TYR A 257 12.35 -13.20 -26.08
CA TYR A 257 12.04 -11.78 -25.90
C TYR A 257 12.35 -10.93 -27.15
N ASN A 258 13.35 -11.33 -27.94
CA ASN A 258 13.80 -10.56 -29.11
C ASN A 258 12.88 -10.72 -30.32
N GLU A 259 12.18 -11.85 -30.48
CA GLU A 259 11.25 -12.06 -31.59
C GLU A 259 10.01 -11.15 -31.49
N TYR A 260 9.56 -10.84 -30.27
CA TYR A 260 8.40 -9.98 -30.03
C TYR A 260 8.64 -8.51 -30.38
N TYR A 261 9.90 -8.06 -30.36
CA TYR A 261 10.28 -6.68 -30.70
C TYR A 261 10.63 -6.50 -32.18
N GLN A 262 10.94 -7.59 -32.90
CA GLN A 262 11.23 -7.54 -34.33
C GLN A 262 9.95 -7.54 -35.18
N SER A 263 8.85 -8.13 -34.70
CA SER A 263 7.58 -8.15 -35.44
C SER A 263 6.90 -6.77 -35.58
N ASP A 264 7.24 -5.79 -34.73
CA ASP A 264 6.70 -4.42 -34.81
C ASP A 264 7.50 -3.51 -35.78
N GLN A 265 8.69 -3.94 -36.24
CA GLN A 265 9.51 -3.17 -37.20
C GLN A 265 9.21 -3.49 -38.68
N GLU A 266 8.52 -4.58 -38.99
CA GLU A 266 8.26 -5.03 -40.37
C GLU A 266 6.91 -4.56 -40.97
N ARG A 267 6.21 -3.59 -40.36
CA ARG A 267 4.93 -3.06 -40.88
C ARG A 267 4.99 -1.73 -41.65
N ASN A 268 6.16 -1.35 -42.17
CA ASN A 268 6.29 -0.17 -43.03
C ASN A 268 6.76 -0.54 -44.43
N ASP A 269 5.85 -1.06 -45.25
CA ASP A 269 6.00 -1.02 -46.71
C ASP A 269 5.32 0.23 -47.29
N PRO A 270 5.99 0.98 -48.21
CA PRO A 270 5.48 2.21 -48.79
C PRO A 270 4.66 1.93 -50.06
N ALA A 271 3.44 2.47 -50.15
CA ALA A 271 2.65 2.50 -51.39
C ALA A 271 2.56 3.94 -51.95
N LYS A 272 3.29 4.15 -53.06
CA LYS A 272 3.08 5.02 -54.25
C LYS A 272 2.13 6.23 -54.11
N GLU A 273 2.66 7.47 -54.11
CA GLU A 273 2.86 8.38 -55.27
C GLU A 273 1.59 8.99 -55.89
N ASP A 274 1.40 10.32 -55.67
CA ASP A 274 1.22 11.29 -56.77
C ASP A 274 1.40 12.78 -56.31
N LYS A 275 2.46 13.42 -56.84
CA LYS A 275 2.65 14.83 -57.33
C LYS A 275 2.58 16.09 -56.41
N VAL A 276 3.74 16.48 -55.83
CA VAL A 276 4.62 17.70 -56.00
C VAL A 276 4.02 19.10 -56.35
N PRO A 277 4.61 20.30 -56.04
CA PRO A 277 5.64 20.78 -55.04
C PRO A 277 5.09 21.93 -54.12
N THR A 278 5.74 22.47 -53.07
CA THR A 278 6.87 23.44 -53.12
C THR A 278 7.33 23.88 -51.71
N GLU A 279 8.65 23.92 -51.55
CA GLU A 279 9.55 24.75 -50.69
C GLU A 279 9.67 24.61 -49.16
N ASP A 280 10.95 24.41 -48.79
CA ASP A 280 11.69 24.72 -47.56
C ASP A 280 11.45 23.91 -46.28
N ASN A 281 12.10 22.74 -46.25
CA ASN A 281 12.39 22.01 -45.02
C ASN A 281 13.91 21.87 -44.82
N GLN A 282 14.52 22.80 -44.06
CA GLN A 282 15.87 22.61 -43.51
C GLN A 282 15.80 21.63 -42.34
N VAL A 283 15.91 20.32 -42.63
CA VAL A 283 16.10 19.30 -41.60
C VAL A 283 17.60 19.21 -41.27
N LYS A 284 17.98 19.59 -40.04
CA LYS A 284 19.33 19.36 -39.51
C LYS A 284 19.54 17.86 -39.29
N TYR A 285 20.44 17.25 -40.05
CA TYR A 285 20.94 15.91 -39.74
C TYR A 285 21.73 15.94 -38.43
N ILE A 286 21.39 15.06 -37.48
CA ILE A 286 22.21 14.79 -36.30
C ILE A 286 23.32 13.84 -36.74
N ASP A 287 24.56 14.32 -36.72
CA ASP A 287 25.73 13.50 -37.03
C ASP A 287 26.12 12.69 -35.78
N VAL A 288 26.04 11.36 -35.86
CA VAL A 288 26.37 10.45 -34.76
C VAL A 288 27.85 10.07 -34.84
N PRO A 289 28.70 10.41 -33.85
CA PRO A 289 30.12 10.08 -33.92
C PRO A 289 30.35 8.57 -33.87
N LYS A 290 31.06 8.02 -34.86
CA LYS A 290 31.51 6.63 -34.85
C LYS A 290 32.52 6.43 -33.72
N ARG A 291 32.24 5.49 -32.80
CA ARG A 291 33.17 5.09 -31.72
C ARG A 291 34.43 4.47 -32.35
N LYS A 292 35.61 4.90 -31.89
CA LYS A 292 36.89 4.26 -32.27
C LYS A 292 36.95 2.85 -31.68
N ALA A 293 37.22 1.85 -32.52
CA ALA A 293 37.51 0.50 -32.10
C ALA A 293 38.83 0.49 -31.32
N TYR A 294 38.81 0.01 -30.08
CA TYR A 294 40.02 -0.26 -29.32
C TYR A 294 40.63 -1.56 -29.85
N HIS A 295 41.72 -1.48 -30.61
CA HIS A 295 42.59 -2.62 -30.84
C HIS A 295 43.42 -2.89 -29.58
N ALA A 296 43.05 -3.93 -28.83
CA ALA A 296 43.94 -4.50 -27.83
C ALA A 296 45.13 -5.17 -28.55
N LYS A 297 46.32 -4.57 -28.43
CA LYS A 297 47.57 -5.24 -28.80
C LYS A 297 47.98 -6.13 -27.63
N TYR A 298 47.91 -7.44 -27.82
CA TYR A 298 48.66 -8.38 -27.01
C TYR A 298 50.12 -8.35 -27.45
N LYS A 299 51.03 -8.01 -26.54
CA LYS A 299 52.43 -8.40 -26.52
C LYS A 299 52.91 -8.41 -25.08
#